data_AF-A0A918MHB1-F1
#
_entry.id   AF-A0A918MHB1-F1
#
_cell.length_a   1.000
_cell.length_b   1.000
_cell.length_c   1.000
_cell.angle_alpha   90.00
_cell.angle_beta   90.00
_cell.angle_gamma   90.00
#
_symmetry.space_group_name_H-M   'P 1'
#
loop_
_entity.id
_entity.type
_entity.pdbx_description
1 polymer ?
#
loop_
_entity_poly.entity_id
_entity_poly.type
_entity_poly.pdbx_seq_one_letter_code
_entity_poly.pdbx_strand_id
1 'polypeptide(L)'
;MQPTPAGYPMVQAGKEDVEDLGLLKLDVLGVRMQSAMAHAVTEIRRTTGRQLDLDNPDHVDLNDRLAFELIQRSDTIGLFQLESPGQQDLVGRLQPRHMQDVIADISLFRPGPVQGGMPARCSSPPGTARRRHTRTRTWSRSCPTRTAW
;
A
#
# COMPACT_ATOMS: atom_id res chain seq x y z
N MET A 1 -12.78 23.99 28.82
CA MET A 1 -13.21 22.74 28.17
C MET A 1 -14.72 22.77 28.03
N GLN A 2 -15.24 22.34 26.89
CA GLN A 2 -16.67 22.25 26.61
C GLN A 2 -17.05 20.78 26.42
N PRO A 3 -18.20 20.29 26.93
CA PRO A 3 -18.62 18.92 26.69
C PRO A 3 -19.10 18.75 25.23
N THR A 4 -18.75 17.62 24.64
CA THR A 4 -19.37 17.13 23.39
C THR A 4 -20.81 16.65 23.66
N PRO A 5 -21.64 16.46 22.63
CA PRO A 5 -22.99 15.88 22.80
C PRO A 5 -22.98 14.49 23.47
N ALA A 6 -21.88 13.75 23.36
CA ALA A 6 -21.69 12.45 24.00
C ALA A 6 -21.10 12.55 25.42
N GLY A 7 -20.89 13.77 25.95
CA GLY A 7 -20.41 14.01 27.31
C GLY A 7 -18.89 14.01 27.47
N TYR A 8 -18.12 13.78 26.40
CA TYR A 8 -16.65 13.83 26.48
C TYR A 8 -16.14 15.27 26.58
N PRO A 9 -15.12 15.56 27.41
CA PRO A 9 -14.51 16.88 27.47
C PRO A 9 -13.77 17.21 26.17
N MET A 10 -14.03 18.38 25.62
CA MET A 10 -13.39 18.89 24.40
C MET A 10 -12.63 20.19 24.71
N VAL A 11 -11.41 20.27 24.19
CA VAL A 11 -10.60 21.49 24.19
C VAL A 11 -11.19 22.47 23.17
N GLN A 12 -11.24 23.77 23.51
CA GLN A 12 -11.84 24.80 22.64
C GLN A 12 -10.85 25.39 21.62
N ALA A 13 -9.59 24.97 21.68
CA ALA A 13 -8.53 25.38 20.76
C ALA A 13 -8.48 24.43 19.55
N GLY A 14 -8.08 24.97 18.38
CA GLY A 14 -7.87 24.18 17.18
C GLY A 14 -6.68 23.24 17.30
N LYS A 15 -6.54 22.33 16.32
CA LYS A 15 -5.41 21.38 16.28
C LYS A 15 -4.05 22.11 16.30
N GLU A 16 -3.92 23.17 15.51
CA GLU A 16 -2.69 23.94 15.36
C GLU A 16 -2.37 24.70 16.65
N ASP A 17 -3.38 25.32 17.27
CA ASP A 17 -3.24 26.05 18.53
C ASP A 17 -2.75 25.15 19.69
N VAL A 18 -3.22 23.90 19.76
CA VAL A 18 -2.79 22.94 20.78
C VAL A 18 -1.31 22.57 20.62
N GLU A 19 -0.83 22.47 19.38
CA GLU A 19 0.58 22.21 19.06
C GLU A 19 1.44 23.46 19.41
N ASP A 20 0.97 24.67 19.10
CA ASP A 20 1.65 25.93 19.41
C ASP A 20 1.76 26.21 20.93
N LEU A 21 0.78 25.74 21.71
CA LEU A 21 0.78 25.82 23.18
C LEU A 21 1.73 24.80 23.84
N GLY A 22 2.43 23.98 23.06
CA GLY A 22 3.36 22.97 23.55
C GLY A 22 2.68 21.77 24.23
N LEU A 23 1.41 21.52 23.92
CA LEU A 23 0.66 20.41 24.50
C LEU A 23 0.93 19.11 23.72
N LEU A 24 1.00 17.99 24.45
CA LEU A 24 1.11 16.67 23.84
C LEU A 24 -0.20 16.32 23.14
N LYS A 25 -0.10 15.98 21.87
CA LYS A 25 -1.21 15.51 21.05
C LYS A 25 -1.05 14.03 20.71
N LEU A 26 -2.13 13.27 20.90
CA LEU A 26 -2.21 11.85 20.56
C LEU A 26 -3.45 11.62 19.69
N ASP A 27 -3.25 11.02 18.52
CA ASP A 27 -4.33 10.65 17.62
C ASP A 27 -4.69 9.17 17.85
N VAL A 28 -5.89 8.91 18.39
CA VAL A 28 -6.44 7.55 18.55
C VAL A 28 -7.41 7.28 17.40
N LEU A 29 -7.02 6.41 16.48
CA LEU A 29 -7.79 6.10 15.28
C LEU A 29 -8.55 4.77 15.42
N GLY A 30 -9.86 4.80 15.17
CA GLY A 30 -10.68 3.60 15.08
C GLY A 30 -10.66 3.01 13.67
N VAL A 31 -9.84 1.98 13.43
CA VAL A 31 -9.73 1.33 12.12
C VAL A 31 -10.61 0.07 12.08
N ARG A 32 -11.70 0.09 11.30
CA ARG A 32 -12.66 -1.03 11.22
C ARG A 32 -12.02 -2.36 10.83
N MET A 33 -11.03 -2.33 9.95
CA MET A 33 -10.34 -3.55 9.51
C MET A 33 -9.54 -4.22 10.62
N GLN A 34 -9.01 -3.46 11.60
CA GLN A 34 -8.38 -4.06 12.77
C GLN A 34 -9.39 -4.85 13.60
N SER A 35 -10.61 -4.34 13.77
CA SER A 35 -11.69 -5.08 14.44
C SER A 35 -12.09 -6.34 13.66
N ALA A 36 -12.16 -6.26 12.33
CA ALA A 36 -12.46 -7.41 11.48
C ALA A 36 -11.37 -8.50 11.59
N MET A 37 -10.10 -8.11 11.58
CA MET A 37 -8.97 -9.03 11.78
C MET A 37 -9.00 -9.68 13.16
N ALA A 38 -9.26 -8.90 14.23
CA ALA A 38 -9.38 -9.44 15.58
C ALA A 38 -10.53 -10.45 15.71
N HIS A 39 -11.66 -10.18 15.05
CA HIS A 39 -12.78 -11.12 14.96
C HIS A 39 -12.38 -12.40 14.20
N ALA A 40 -11.72 -12.28 13.05
CA ALA A 40 -11.26 -13.42 12.27
C ALA A 40 -10.31 -14.34 13.07
N VAL A 41 -9.34 -13.77 13.79
CA VAL A 41 -8.43 -14.53 14.68
C VAL A 41 -9.21 -15.27 15.78
N THR A 42 -10.19 -14.59 16.38
CA THR A 42 -11.04 -15.18 17.42
C THR A 42 -11.84 -16.37 16.88
N GLU A 43 -12.41 -16.23 15.68
CA GLU A 43 -13.22 -17.26 15.03
C GLU A 43 -12.37 -18.45 14.56
N ILE A 44 -11.15 -18.23 14.07
CA ILE A 44 -10.18 -19.30 13.75
C ILE A 44 -9.89 -20.12 15.00
N ARG A 45 -9.64 -19.46 16.15
CA ARG A 45 -9.41 -20.16 17.42
C ARG A 45 -10.64 -20.96 17.84
N ARG A 46 -11.84 -20.40 17.72
CA ARG A 46 -13.10 -21.07 18.10
C ARG A 46 -13.36 -22.32 17.26
N THR A 47 -13.06 -22.28 15.96
CA THR A 47 -13.42 -23.35 15.01
C THR A 47 -12.34 -24.41 14.86
N THR A 48 -11.06 -24.04 14.96
CA THR A 48 -9.93 -24.95 14.71
C THR A 48 -9.11 -25.27 15.96
N GLY A 49 -9.29 -24.52 17.05
CA GLY A 49 -8.44 -24.58 18.25
C GLY A 49 -7.06 -23.93 18.07
N ARG A 50 -6.70 -23.51 16.85
CA ARG A 50 -5.40 -22.89 16.55
C ARG A 50 -5.35 -21.46 17.08
N GLN A 51 -4.32 -21.14 17.85
CA GLN A 51 -4.01 -19.78 18.27
C GLN A 51 -3.13 -19.11 17.20
N LEU A 52 -3.65 -18.08 16.56
CA LEU A 52 -2.93 -17.32 15.54
C LEU A 52 -2.37 -16.03 16.16
N ASP A 53 -1.08 -15.80 15.94
CA ASP A 53 -0.42 -14.53 16.23
C ASP A 53 -0.11 -13.87 14.90
N LEU A 54 -0.66 -12.67 14.67
CA LEU A 54 -0.53 -11.96 13.39
C LEU A 54 0.85 -11.32 13.22
N ASP A 55 1.57 -11.09 14.31
CA ASP A 55 2.92 -10.49 14.29
C ASP A 55 4.02 -11.55 14.15
N ASN A 56 3.66 -12.84 14.23
CA ASN A 56 4.60 -13.95 14.07
C ASN A 56 4.70 -14.38 12.58
N PRO A 57 5.86 -14.24 11.93
CA PRO A 57 6.07 -14.64 10.53
C PRO A 57 5.84 -16.14 10.27
N ASP A 58 6.03 -17.00 11.30
CA ASP A 58 5.79 -18.45 11.17
C ASP A 58 4.28 -18.75 11.06
N HIS A 59 3.43 -17.85 11.53
CA HIS A 59 1.98 -17.96 11.48
C HIS A 59 1.38 -17.22 10.28
N VAL A 60 1.97 -16.08 9.90
CA VAL A 60 1.55 -15.24 8.79
C VAL A 60 2.77 -14.90 7.93
N ASP A 61 3.00 -15.71 6.90
CA ASP A 61 4.08 -15.48 5.94
C ASP A 61 3.72 -14.31 5.01
N LEU A 62 4.57 -13.27 5.00
CA LEU A 62 4.41 -12.10 4.13
C LEU A 62 4.67 -12.41 2.65
N ASN A 63 5.19 -13.60 2.34
CA ASN A 63 5.41 -14.11 1.00
C ASN A 63 4.41 -15.22 0.61
N ASP A 64 3.28 -15.34 1.33
CA ASP A 64 2.27 -16.35 1.04
C ASP A 64 1.76 -16.24 -0.40
N ARG A 65 2.11 -17.25 -1.20
CA ARG A 65 1.76 -17.33 -2.61
C ARG A 65 0.25 -17.32 -2.84
N LEU A 66 -0.55 -17.95 -1.96
CA LEU A 66 -2.00 -17.97 -2.11
C LEU A 66 -2.60 -16.58 -1.96
N ALA A 67 -2.06 -15.77 -1.03
CA ALA A 67 -2.47 -14.39 -0.86
C ALA A 67 -2.17 -13.56 -2.12
N PHE A 68 -0.98 -13.70 -2.71
CA PHE A 68 -0.66 -13.00 -3.97
C PHE A 68 -1.48 -13.49 -5.16
N GLU A 69 -1.82 -14.78 -5.24
CA GLU A 69 -2.69 -15.30 -6.29
C GLU A 69 -4.11 -14.70 -6.23
N LEU A 70 -4.66 -14.48 -5.04
CA LEU A 70 -5.95 -13.78 -4.87
C LEU A 70 -5.85 -12.33 -5.35
N ILE A 71 -4.78 -11.64 -4.97
CA ILE A 71 -4.53 -10.25 -5.38
C ILE A 71 -4.38 -10.17 -6.91
N GLN A 72 -3.58 -11.03 -7.53
CA GLN A 72 -3.35 -11.08 -8.97
C GLN A 72 -4.60 -11.38 -9.80
N ARG A 73 -5.57 -12.10 -9.23
CA ARG A 73 -6.87 -12.35 -9.86
C ARG A 73 -7.84 -11.19 -9.72
N SER A 74 -7.44 -10.12 -9.04
CA SER A 74 -8.30 -9.00 -8.64
C SER A 74 -9.47 -9.42 -7.74
N ASP A 75 -9.36 -10.57 -7.07
CA ASP A 75 -10.33 -11.07 -6.08
C ASP A 75 -10.11 -10.36 -4.72
N THR A 76 -10.16 -9.03 -4.72
CA THR A 76 -9.71 -8.18 -3.59
C THR A 76 -10.85 -7.58 -2.76
N ILE A 77 -12.10 -8.00 -3.00
CA ILE A 77 -13.23 -7.53 -2.19
C ILE A 77 -13.02 -7.95 -0.73
N GLY A 78 -12.97 -6.96 0.17
CA GLY A 78 -12.68 -7.18 1.59
C GLY A 78 -11.19 -7.15 1.96
N LEU A 79 -10.28 -6.97 0.99
CA LEU A 79 -8.87 -6.69 1.24
C LEU A 79 -8.66 -5.19 1.43
N PHE A 80 -8.18 -4.81 2.60
CA PHE A 80 -8.00 -3.41 2.98
C PHE A 80 -7.11 -2.66 1.98
N GLN A 81 -7.56 -1.48 1.54
CA GLN A 81 -6.92 -0.61 0.53
C GLN A 81 -6.88 -1.16 -0.90
N LEU A 82 -7.26 -2.42 -1.15
CA LEU A 82 -7.24 -3.04 -2.49
C LEU A 82 -8.61 -3.22 -3.14
N GLU A 83 -9.67 -2.75 -2.49
CA GLU A 83 -11.06 -3.03 -2.85
C GLU A 83 -11.66 -2.12 -3.94
N SER A 84 -11.06 -0.96 -4.22
CA SER A 84 -11.65 0.00 -5.16
C SER A 84 -11.55 -0.52 -6.61
N PRO A 85 -12.54 -0.21 -7.49
CA PRO A 85 -12.51 -0.68 -8.88
C PRO A 85 -11.24 -0.28 -9.65
N GLY A 86 -10.72 0.94 -9.41
CA GLY A 86 -9.48 1.39 -10.06
C GLY A 86 -8.24 0.67 -9.51
N GLN A 87 -8.23 0.30 -8.23
CA GLN A 87 -7.16 -0.49 -7.63
C GLN A 87 -7.19 -1.93 -8.16
N GLN A 88 -8.37 -2.50 -8.35
CA GLN A 88 -8.55 -3.82 -8.94
C GLN A 88 -8.04 -3.91 -10.38
N ASP A 89 -8.28 -2.87 -11.20
CA ASP A 89 -7.70 -2.76 -12.55
C ASP A 89 -6.16 -2.64 -12.49
N LEU A 90 -5.66 -1.77 -11.62
CA LEU A 90 -4.22 -1.54 -11.45
C LEU A 90 -3.49 -2.83 -11.07
N VAL A 91 -3.95 -3.50 -10.03
CA VAL A 91 -3.38 -4.76 -9.53
C VAL A 91 -3.46 -5.86 -10.59
N GLY A 92 -4.59 -5.95 -11.30
CA GLY A 92 -4.76 -6.91 -12.40
C GLY A 92 -3.74 -6.70 -13.53
N ARG A 93 -3.31 -5.45 -13.76
CA ARG A 93 -2.30 -5.11 -14.78
C ARG A 93 -0.86 -5.27 -14.29
N LEU A 94 -0.58 -4.94 -13.03
CA LEU A 94 0.77 -4.96 -12.46
C LEU A 94 1.18 -6.34 -11.96
N GLN A 95 0.23 -7.21 -11.63
CA GLN A 95 0.47 -8.61 -11.23
C GLN A 95 1.52 -8.72 -10.09
N PRO A 96 1.25 -8.12 -8.91
CA PRO A 96 2.21 -8.07 -7.80
C PRO A 96 2.56 -9.48 -7.32
N ARG A 97 3.84 -9.72 -7.01
CA ARG A 97 4.33 -11.04 -6.59
C ARG A 97 4.93 -11.05 -5.19
N HIS A 98 5.23 -9.87 -4.65
CA HIS A 98 5.86 -9.69 -3.36
C HIS A 98 5.23 -8.49 -2.65
N MET A 99 5.44 -8.39 -1.34
CA MET A 99 4.87 -7.32 -0.53
C MET A 99 5.27 -5.91 -1.03
N GLN A 100 6.51 -5.76 -1.54
CA GLN A 100 7.00 -4.49 -2.07
C GLN A 100 6.19 -4.00 -3.28
N ASP A 101 5.70 -4.93 -4.10
CA ASP A 101 4.86 -4.60 -5.27
C ASP A 101 3.51 -4.05 -4.80
N VAL A 102 2.90 -4.66 -3.78
CA VAL A 102 1.61 -4.20 -3.20
C VAL A 102 1.76 -2.82 -2.54
N ILE A 103 2.88 -2.59 -1.85
CA ILE A 103 3.19 -1.26 -1.27
C ILE A 103 3.32 -0.21 -2.39
N ALA A 104 3.97 -0.55 -3.51
CA ALA A 104 4.09 0.33 -4.66
C ALA A 104 2.72 0.62 -5.29
N ASP A 105 1.86 -0.40 -5.47
CA ASP A 105 0.52 -0.27 -6.03
C ASP A 105 -0.36 0.70 -5.22
N ILE A 106 -0.36 0.56 -3.89
CA ILE A 106 -1.12 1.44 -2.99
C ILE A 106 -0.55 2.88 -3.03
N SER A 107 0.77 3.02 -3.17
CA SER A 107 1.44 4.32 -3.23
C SER A 107 1.15 5.07 -4.54
N LEU A 108 1.09 4.34 -5.66
CA LEU A 108 0.86 4.90 -6.99
C LEU A 108 -0.61 5.29 -7.24
N PHE A 109 -1.56 4.75 -6.49
CA PHE A 109 -2.99 5.04 -6.67
C PHE A 109 -3.46 6.33 -5.98
N ARG A 110 -2.55 7.15 -5.45
CA ARG A 110 -2.89 8.48 -4.93
C ARG A 110 -3.20 9.45 -6.10
N PRO A 111 -4.13 10.41 -5.95
CA PRO A 111 -4.60 11.27 -7.05
C PRO A 111 -3.56 12.22 -7.69
N GLY A 112 -2.30 12.20 -7.27
CA GLY A 112 -1.20 12.93 -7.92
C GLY A 112 -0.54 12.15 -9.08
N PRO A 113 0.03 10.96 -8.86
CA PRO A 113 0.71 10.18 -9.91
C PRO A 113 -0.19 9.57 -11.00
N VAL A 114 -1.48 9.33 -10.76
CA VAL A 114 -2.37 8.71 -11.76
C VAL A 114 -2.67 9.64 -12.95
N GLN A 115 -2.63 10.96 -12.77
CA GLN A 115 -2.81 11.94 -13.86
C GLN A 115 -1.58 12.08 -14.78
N GLY A 116 -0.40 11.59 -14.35
CA GLY A 116 0.85 11.71 -15.11
C GLY A 116 1.08 10.61 -16.16
N GLY A 117 0.14 9.68 -16.32
CA GLY A 117 0.32 8.47 -17.10
C GLY A 117 1.03 7.40 -16.26
N MET A 118 0.34 6.28 -16.05
CA MET A 118 0.91 5.12 -15.37
C MET A 118 2.22 4.71 -16.08
N PRO A 119 3.39 4.74 -15.43
CA PRO A 119 4.65 4.44 -16.11
C PRO A 119 4.61 3.00 -16.62
N ALA A 120 4.68 2.86 -17.95
CA ALA A 120 4.52 1.61 -18.71
C ALA A 120 5.65 0.58 -18.52
N ARG A 121 6.29 0.51 -17.34
CA ARG A 121 7.39 -0.42 -17.07
C ARG A 121 7.23 -1.11 -15.71
N CYS A 122 6.59 -2.27 -15.74
CA CYS A 122 7.03 -3.41 -14.95
C CYS A 122 6.71 -4.73 -15.67
N SER A 123 7.16 -4.86 -16.92
CA SER A 123 7.16 -6.13 -17.65
C SER A 123 8.44 -6.26 -18.47
N SER A 124 9.54 -6.61 -17.79
CA SER A 124 10.74 -7.11 -18.46
C SER A 124 10.88 -8.60 -18.14
N PRO A 125 10.76 -9.53 -19.09
CA PRO A 125 11.12 -10.92 -18.85
C PRO A 125 12.66 -11.04 -18.77
N PRO A 126 13.20 -12.00 -18.00
CA PRO A 126 14.63 -12.14 -17.84
C PRO A 126 15.26 -12.74 -19.10
N GLY A 127 16.31 -12.09 -19.61
CA GLY A 127 17.38 -12.72 -20.37
C GLY A 127 17.03 -13.28 -21.75
N THR A 128 17.30 -12.49 -22.79
CA THR A 128 17.94 -13.02 -24.00
C THR A 128 18.81 -11.94 -24.61
N ALA A 129 20.10 -11.99 -24.26
CA ALA A 129 21.13 -11.22 -24.93
C ALA A 129 21.18 -11.65 -26.40
N ARG A 130 20.79 -10.75 -27.32
CA ARG A 130 21.09 -10.91 -28.75
C ARG A 130 21.94 -9.73 -29.22
N ARG A 131 23.25 -9.95 -29.20
CA ARG A 131 24.24 -9.16 -29.96
C ARG A 131 23.81 -9.14 -31.43
N ARG A 132 23.61 -7.95 -32.00
CA ARG A 132 23.91 -7.70 -33.42
C ARG A 132 24.59 -6.35 -33.57
N HIS A 133 25.75 -6.43 -34.20
CA HIS A 133 26.66 -5.36 -34.56
C HIS A 133 26.15 -4.59 -35.79
N THR A 134 26.60 -3.33 -35.91
CA THR A 134 26.65 -2.46 -37.12
C THR A 134 25.29 -1.91 -37.59
N ARG A 135 25.07 -0.61 -37.83
CA ARG A 135 25.89 0.44 -38.43
C ARG A 135 25.52 1.84 -37.89
N THR A 136 26.55 2.67 -37.71
CA THR A 136 26.62 4.13 -37.88
C THR A 136 25.33 4.92 -38.17
N ARG A 137 24.94 5.79 -37.24
CA ARG A 137 24.47 7.15 -37.56
C ARG A 137 24.75 8.08 -36.39
N THR A 138 25.70 8.97 -36.63
CA THR A 138 26.03 10.16 -35.85
C THR A 138 24.78 11.01 -35.62
N TRP A 139 24.45 11.28 -34.35
CA TRP A 139 23.74 12.50 -33.97
C TRP A 139 24.43 13.08 -32.73
N SER A 140 24.94 14.28 -32.93
CA SER A 140 25.71 15.08 -31.99
C SER A 140 24.80 15.89 -31.07
N ARG A 141 25.32 16.21 -29.87
CA ARG A 141 24.87 17.23 -28.90
C ARG A 141 23.63 16.80 -28.10
N SER A 142 23.54 16.96 -26.79
CA SER A 142 24.40 17.55 -25.77
C SER A 142 23.77 17.18 -24.42
N CYS A 143 24.60 16.71 -23.49
CA CYS A 143 24.24 16.48 -22.09
C CYS A 143 23.94 17.84 -21.40
N PRO A 144 22.97 17.89 -20.49
CA PRO A 144 23.24 18.56 -19.23
C PRO A 144 22.93 17.66 -18.04
N THR A 145 23.96 17.48 -17.24
CA THR A 145 23.99 17.00 -15.86
C THR A 145 23.16 17.89 -14.94
N ARG A 146 22.27 17.26 -14.16
CA ARG A 146 21.72 17.67 -12.85
C ARG A 146 21.12 16.38 -12.29
N THR A 147 21.54 15.71 -11.22
CA THR A 147 22.12 16.08 -9.92
C THR A 147 21.30 17.11 -9.14
N ALA A 148 20.27 16.60 -8.48
CA ALA A 148 19.70 17.02 -7.19
C ALA A 148 18.90 15.78 -6.72
N TRP A 149 19.36 15.03 -5.71
CA TRP A 149 18.96 15.18 -4.30
C TRP A 149 17.44 15.29 -4.15
#